data_AF-A0AAN6IJC8-F1
#
_entry.id   AF-A0AAN6IJC8-F1
#
_cell.length_a   1.000
_cell.length_b   1.000
_cell.length_c   1.000
_cell.angle_alpha   90.00
_cell.angle_beta   90.00
_cell.angle_gamma   90.00
#
_symmetry.space_group_name_H-M   'P 1'
#
loop_
_entity.id
_entity.type
_entity.pdbx_description
1 polymer ?
#
loop_
_entity_poly.entity_id
_entity_poly.type
_entity_poly.pdbx_seq_one_letter_code
_entity_poly.pdbx_strand_id
1 'polypeptide(L)'
;MFVLPAPAEPSAFWSDVKVTANFVLQQSVSAGGAFLKSVLATIQNVLETKPPPFRIVYRHDATAIAYILLAVGETAGEIESDWKWLSDNIMPVVVELDEPAERANFVVTKIRFLVSAEEGGQEVPADRKMRAATTTFRQTFSVSRTENLVTYYSCALSGSFMMHQGWLYLSENYFCFYAYMFGSEKKIMLQLRDIKDLTRARSMGGTRDDAIEVTTRDGTQYMFSNLFHRDETYEMLEQLTANTMKRVLMNSEYTSTQQQSGPHSHGRSPSDASAINSDSRPPMTPTSAAVSSRGGKSLAEQIAQQRRNEEFRGDFGLPSSEELLSVIETATFT
;
A
#
# COMPACT_ATOMS: atom_id res chain seq x y z
N MET A 1 4.40 23.39 0.21
CA MET A 1 4.78 22.81 -1.08
C MET A 1 3.63 21.96 -1.63
N PHE A 2 3.30 22.11 -2.91
CA PHE A 2 2.35 21.23 -3.61
C PHE A 2 2.80 19.76 -3.63
N VAL A 3 1.84 18.83 -3.67
CA VAL A 3 2.06 17.38 -3.75
C VAL A 3 1.18 16.76 -4.84
N LEU A 4 1.47 15.51 -5.22
CA LEU A 4 0.61 14.77 -6.15
C LEU A 4 -0.81 14.63 -5.56
N PRO A 5 -1.85 15.10 -6.26
CA PRO A 5 -3.22 15.07 -5.75
C PRO A 5 -3.69 13.66 -5.36
N ALA A 6 -4.02 13.51 -4.09
CA ALA A 6 -4.38 12.25 -3.43
C ALA A 6 -5.67 12.38 -2.62
N PRO A 7 -6.46 11.30 -2.43
CA PRO A 7 -7.64 11.32 -1.57
C PRO A 7 -7.31 11.71 -0.12
N ALA A 8 -8.18 12.52 0.50
CA ALA A 8 -8.06 12.95 1.87
C ALA A 8 -9.44 13.03 2.55
N GLU A 9 -9.48 12.85 3.86
CA GLU A 9 -10.72 12.86 4.64
C GLU A 9 -10.84 14.12 5.54
N PRO A 10 -12.07 14.61 5.78
CA PRO A 10 -12.38 15.47 6.92
C PRO A 10 -12.04 14.75 8.23
N SER A 11 -11.40 15.42 9.18
CA SER A 11 -10.98 14.78 10.43
C SER A 11 -10.78 15.78 11.55
N ALA A 12 -11.24 15.43 12.76
CA ALA A 12 -11.13 16.26 13.97
C ALA A 12 -9.69 16.53 14.45
N PHE A 13 -8.68 15.91 13.82
CA PHE A 13 -7.26 16.24 14.05
C PHE A 13 -6.79 17.49 13.28
N TRP A 14 -7.67 18.10 12.49
CA TRP A 14 -7.39 19.28 11.68
C TRP A 14 -8.36 20.42 12.01
N SER A 15 -7.83 21.65 12.12
CA SER A 15 -8.58 22.89 12.27
C SER A 15 -8.44 23.75 11.02
N ASP A 16 -9.56 24.24 10.50
CA ASP A 16 -9.60 25.16 9.37
C ASP A 16 -8.99 26.52 9.74
N VAL A 17 -8.05 27.00 8.91
CA VAL A 17 -7.34 28.28 9.08
C VAL A 17 -7.81 29.29 8.02
N LYS A 18 -8.03 28.82 6.78
CA LYS A 18 -8.60 29.61 5.68
C LYS A 18 -9.57 28.74 4.89
N VAL A 19 -10.72 29.31 4.51
CA VAL A 19 -11.83 28.59 3.87
C VAL A 19 -12.34 29.41 2.69
N THR A 20 -12.51 28.77 1.53
CA THR A 20 -13.29 29.29 0.39
C THR A 20 -14.39 28.29 0.04
N ALA A 21 -15.10 28.47 -1.09
CA ALA A 21 -16.08 27.49 -1.55
C ALA A 21 -15.44 26.09 -1.72
N ASN A 22 -14.34 26.02 -2.45
CA ASN A 22 -13.71 24.77 -2.87
C ASN A 22 -12.34 24.46 -2.25
N PHE A 23 -11.72 25.40 -1.52
CA PHE A 23 -10.38 25.20 -0.94
C PHE A 23 -10.38 25.45 0.57
N VAL A 24 -9.60 24.64 1.30
CA VAL A 24 -9.43 24.78 2.74
C VAL A 24 -7.95 24.62 3.10
N LEU A 25 -7.38 25.60 3.82
CA LEU A 25 -6.09 25.50 4.50
C LEU A 25 -6.35 25.02 5.92
N GLN A 26 -5.74 23.90 6.31
CA GLN A 26 -5.91 23.30 7.63
C GLN A 26 -4.58 23.15 8.36
N GLN A 27 -4.62 23.31 9.68
CA GLN A 27 -3.51 23.06 10.60
C GLN A 27 -3.82 21.87 11.50
N SER A 28 -2.82 21.09 11.90
CA SER A 28 -2.99 19.99 12.83
C SER A 28 -3.27 20.50 14.25
N VAL A 29 -4.31 19.98 14.89
CA VAL A 29 -4.77 20.42 16.22
C VAL A 29 -3.71 20.17 17.31
N SER A 30 -2.77 19.23 17.07
CA SER A 30 -1.61 18.99 17.93
C SER A 30 -0.57 20.12 17.95
N ALA A 31 -0.62 21.07 17.01
CA ALA A 31 0.21 22.28 16.98
C ALA A 31 -0.49 23.50 17.64
N GLY A 32 -1.78 23.39 17.98
CA GLY A 32 -2.58 24.41 18.67
C GLY A 32 -2.76 24.11 20.16
N GLY A 33 -2.84 25.15 20.99
CA GLY A 33 -2.87 25.00 22.44
C GLY A 33 -4.16 24.39 23.02
N ALA A 34 -3.97 23.41 23.92
CA ALA A 34 -4.66 23.29 25.20
C ALA A 34 -6.05 22.62 25.35
N PHE A 35 -6.73 22.03 24.35
CA PHE A 35 -8.08 21.45 24.56
C PHE A 35 -8.25 19.90 24.61
N LEU A 36 -7.37 19.07 24.05
CA LEU A 36 -7.57 17.59 24.01
C LEU A 36 -6.47 16.77 24.70
N LYS A 37 -6.31 16.93 26.02
CA LYS A 37 -5.31 16.19 26.82
C LYS A 37 -5.69 14.77 27.24
N SER A 38 -6.93 14.32 27.03
CA SER A 38 -7.44 13.04 27.58
C SER A 38 -7.60 11.88 26.60
N VAL A 39 -7.61 12.12 25.28
CA VAL A 39 -7.94 11.08 24.27
C VAL A 39 -6.73 10.63 23.44
N LEU A 40 -5.71 11.49 23.28
CA LEU A 40 -4.57 11.23 22.37
C LEU A 40 -3.38 10.46 23.00
N ALA A 41 -3.39 10.22 24.31
CA ALA A 41 -2.27 9.59 25.01
C ALA A 41 -1.96 8.14 24.53
N THR A 42 -2.98 7.42 24.07
CA THR A 42 -2.88 5.98 23.77
C THR A 42 -2.35 5.64 22.36
N ILE A 43 -2.26 6.63 21.46
CA ILE A 43 -1.89 6.41 20.03
C ILE A 43 -0.43 6.83 19.75
N GLN A 44 0.25 7.47 20.72
CA GLN A 44 1.53 8.15 20.50
C GLN A 44 2.73 7.22 20.22
N ASN A 45 2.59 5.90 20.34
CA ASN A 45 3.67 4.92 20.11
C ASN A 45 3.64 4.23 18.73
N VAL A 46 2.72 4.59 17.81
CA VAL A 46 2.59 3.91 16.50
C VAL A 46 2.45 4.90 15.33
N LEU A 47 3.41 5.82 15.18
CA LEU A 47 3.92 6.32 13.89
C LEU A 47 5.08 7.30 14.10
N GLU A 48 6.32 6.92 13.75
CA GLU A 48 7.52 7.76 13.96
C GLU A 48 7.83 8.71 12.79
N THR A 49 6.81 9.05 12.00
CA THR A 49 6.83 10.22 11.10
C THR A 49 5.59 11.06 11.37
N LYS A 50 5.76 12.20 12.05
CA LYS A 50 4.67 13.17 12.22
C LYS A 50 4.33 13.75 10.84
N PRO A 51 3.06 13.72 10.38
CA PRO A 51 2.69 14.40 9.14
C PRO A 51 2.93 15.91 9.28
N PRO A 52 3.27 16.63 8.20
CA PRO A 52 3.50 18.07 8.26
C PRO A 52 2.29 18.80 8.88
N PRO A 53 2.50 19.76 9.80
CA PRO A 53 1.44 20.38 10.57
C PRO A 53 0.45 21.23 9.75
N PHE A 54 0.70 21.50 8.47
CA PHE A 54 -0.22 22.21 7.59
C PHE A 54 -0.52 21.45 6.31
N ARG A 55 -1.77 21.55 5.82
CA ARG A 55 -2.22 21.03 4.52
C ARG A 55 -3.18 21.99 3.83
N ILE A 56 -3.21 21.95 2.50
CA ILE A 56 -4.30 22.52 1.69
C ILE A 56 -5.04 21.39 1.00
N VAL A 57 -6.37 21.42 1.10
CA VAL A 57 -7.27 20.44 0.49
C VAL A 57 -8.31 21.13 -0.42
N TYR A 58 -8.71 20.44 -1.49
CA TYR A 58 -9.85 20.78 -2.33
C TYR A 58 -11.08 19.96 -1.95
N ARG A 59 -12.26 20.56 -2.07
CA ARG A 59 -13.58 19.93 -1.91
C ARG A 59 -14.51 20.31 -3.07
N HIS A 60 -15.36 19.39 -3.53
CA HIS A 60 -16.31 19.65 -4.62
C HIS A 60 -17.35 20.72 -4.26
N ASP A 61 -17.76 20.73 -3.00
CA ASP A 61 -18.73 21.63 -2.38
C ASP A 61 -18.52 21.66 -0.85
N ALA A 62 -19.31 22.47 -0.12
CA ALA A 62 -19.17 22.64 1.32
C ALA A 62 -19.64 21.44 2.18
N THR A 63 -20.43 20.53 1.61
CA THR A 63 -20.95 19.31 2.25
C THR A 63 -20.15 18.04 1.91
N ALA A 64 -19.21 18.13 0.97
CA ALA A 64 -18.40 17.01 0.51
C ALA A 64 -17.67 16.28 1.65
N ILE A 65 -17.89 14.97 1.75
CA ILE A 65 -17.25 14.08 2.73
C ILE A 65 -15.89 13.53 2.27
N ALA A 66 -15.49 13.80 1.03
CA ALA A 66 -14.22 13.41 0.45
C ALA A 66 -13.50 14.64 -0.11
N TYR A 67 -12.22 14.79 0.25
CA TYR A 67 -11.35 15.88 -0.17
C TYR A 67 -10.19 15.38 -1.02
N ILE A 68 -9.50 16.30 -1.69
CA ILE A 68 -8.26 16.03 -2.44
C ILE A 68 -7.14 16.85 -1.82
N LEU A 69 -6.08 16.20 -1.33
CA LEU A 69 -4.88 16.86 -0.83
C LEU A 69 -4.13 17.54 -1.99
N LEU A 70 -3.82 18.83 -1.86
CA LEU A 70 -3.08 19.59 -2.89
C LEU A 70 -1.67 19.99 -2.45
N ALA A 71 -1.48 20.32 -1.17
CA ALA A 71 -0.21 20.80 -0.63
C ALA A 71 -0.03 20.42 0.84
N VAL A 72 1.23 20.34 1.28
CA VAL A 72 1.63 20.21 2.69
C VAL A 72 2.78 21.15 3.02
N GLY A 73 2.85 21.63 4.26
CA GLY A 73 3.88 22.55 4.73
C GLY A 73 4.33 22.25 6.16
N GLU A 74 5.62 22.43 6.42
CA GLU A 74 6.19 22.30 7.77
C GLU A 74 6.02 23.60 8.57
N THR A 75 6.02 24.75 7.88
CA THR A 75 5.79 26.08 8.45
C THR A 75 4.55 26.76 7.90
N ALA A 76 4.02 27.75 8.63
CA ALA A 76 2.91 28.58 8.17
C ALA A 76 3.30 29.38 6.90
N GLY A 77 4.53 29.90 6.81
CA GLY A 77 5.01 30.67 5.66
C GLY A 77 5.07 29.86 4.36
N GLU A 78 5.46 28.58 4.42
CA GLU A 78 5.39 27.68 3.26
C GLU A 78 3.96 27.54 2.74
N ILE A 79 3.02 27.15 3.62
CA ILE A 79 1.66 26.82 3.21
C ILE A 79 0.86 28.07 2.82
N GLU A 80 1.16 29.24 3.40
CA GLU A 80 0.58 30.51 2.96
C GLU A 80 1.09 30.94 1.58
N SER A 81 2.32 30.55 1.20
CA SER A 81 2.85 30.79 -0.14
C SER A 81 2.14 29.92 -1.19
N ASP A 82 1.94 28.62 -0.93
CA ASP A 82 1.11 27.76 -1.80
C ASP A 82 -0.33 28.31 -1.90
N TRP A 83 -0.91 28.74 -0.77
CA TRP A 83 -2.27 29.29 -0.72
C TRP A 83 -2.41 30.57 -1.53
N LYS A 84 -1.43 31.49 -1.42
CA LYS A 84 -1.42 32.69 -2.25
C LYS A 84 -1.32 32.34 -3.73
N TRP A 85 -0.43 31.40 -4.10
CA TRP A 85 -0.31 30.96 -5.48
C TRP A 85 -1.64 30.38 -6.02
N LEU A 86 -2.33 29.53 -5.24
CA LEU A 86 -3.68 29.04 -5.58
C LEU A 86 -4.69 30.18 -5.73
N SER A 87 -4.70 31.12 -4.79
CA SER A 87 -5.63 32.26 -4.75
C SER A 87 -5.46 33.19 -5.96
N ASP A 88 -4.23 33.37 -6.43
CA ASP A 88 -3.91 34.25 -7.55
C ASP A 88 -4.12 33.54 -8.91
N ASN A 89 -3.83 32.23 -9.03
CA ASN A 89 -3.71 31.53 -10.33
C ASN A 89 -4.79 30.46 -10.61
N ILE A 90 -5.47 29.93 -9.59
CA ILE A 90 -6.38 28.79 -9.72
C ILE A 90 -7.79 29.13 -9.25
N MET A 91 -7.94 29.75 -8.09
CA MET A 91 -9.26 30.05 -7.52
C MET A 91 -10.17 30.89 -8.43
N PRO A 92 -9.69 31.90 -9.19
CA PRO A 92 -10.55 32.64 -10.11
C PRO A 92 -11.18 31.75 -11.19
N VAL A 93 -10.36 30.95 -11.88
CA VAL A 93 -10.82 30.03 -12.95
C VAL A 93 -11.75 28.95 -12.38
N VAL A 94 -11.52 28.50 -11.15
CA VAL A 94 -12.41 27.53 -10.48
C VAL A 94 -13.78 28.13 -10.15
N VAL A 95 -13.90 29.45 -9.98
CA VAL A 95 -15.20 30.12 -9.78
C VAL A 95 -15.94 30.35 -11.11
N GLU A 96 -15.22 30.45 -12.23
CA GLU A 96 -15.79 30.59 -13.59
C GLU A 96 -16.27 29.25 -14.20
N LEU A 97 -15.97 28.12 -13.57
CA LEU A 97 -16.37 26.78 -14.02
C LEU A 97 -17.65 26.28 -13.31
N ASP A 98 -18.74 26.16 -14.07
CA ASP A 98 -20.06 25.74 -13.57
C ASP A 98 -20.05 24.32 -12.96
N GLU A 99 -19.47 23.35 -13.67
CA GLU A 99 -19.58 21.93 -13.37
C GLU A 99 -18.58 21.46 -12.27
N PRO A 100 -19.05 20.91 -11.13
CA PRO A 100 -18.19 20.40 -10.05
C PRO A 100 -17.13 19.37 -10.49
N ALA A 101 -17.41 18.55 -11.51
CA ALA A 101 -16.44 17.60 -12.07
C ALA A 101 -15.32 18.30 -12.87
N GLU A 102 -15.64 19.37 -13.61
CA GLU A 102 -14.67 20.14 -14.37
C GLU A 102 -13.76 20.96 -13.44
N ARG A 103 -14.32 21.59 -12.39
CA ARG A 103 -13.54 22.25 -11.33
C ARG A 103 -12.49 21.31 -10.73
N ALA A 104 -12.90 20.10 -10.35
CA ALA A 104 -11.99 19.12 -9.78
C ALA A 104 -10.92 18.66 -10.79
N ASN A 105 -11.32 18.43 -12.04
CA ASN A 105 -10.40 18.02 -13.12
C ASN A 105 -9.35 19.10 -13.42
N PHE A 106 -9.76 20.38 -13.49
CA PHE A 106 -8.86 21.52 -13.68
C PHE A 106 -7.85 21.65 -12.55
N VAL A 107 -8.30 21.63 -11.28
CA VAL A 107 -7.43 21.72 -10.11
C VAL A 107 -6.45 20.56 -10.05
N VAL A 108 -6.93 19.32 -10.18
CA VAL A 108 -6.07 18.13 -10.17
C VAL A 108 -5.05 18.15 -11.31
N THR A 109 -5.47 18.56 -12.51
CA THR A 109 -4.56 18.65 -13.68
C THR A 109 -3.51 19.73 -13.49
N LYS A 110 -3.88 20.92 -13.01
CA LYS A 110 -2.94 22.02 -12.76
C LYS A 110 -1.95 21.71 -11.64
N ILE A 111 -2.39 21.12 -10.53
CA ILE A 111 -1.49 20.76 -9.42
C ILE A 111 -0.57 19.59 -9.81
N ARG A 112 -1.06 18.59 -10.56
CA ARG A 112 -0.19 17.57 -11.19
C ARG A 112 0.82 18.20 -12.14
N PHE A 113 0.40 19.15 -12.97
CA PHE A 113 1.30 19.84 -13.90
C PHE A 113 2.42 20.59 -13.16
N LEU A 114 2.12 21.39 -12.14
CA LEU A 114 3.15 22.13 -11.37
C LEU A 114 4.19 21.18 -10.76
N VAL A 115 3.74 20.10 -10.11
CA VAL A 115 4.61 19.09 -9.48
C VAL A 115 5.45 18.31 -10.51
N SER A 116 5.06 18.31 -11.79
CA SER A 116 5.79 17.70 -12.91
C SER A 116 6.63 18.67 -13.76
N ALA A 117 6.29 19.97 -13.79
CA ALA A 117 6.75 20.89 -14.83
C ALA A 117 7.70 21.99 -14.31
N GLU A 118 7.71 22.29 -13.00
CA GLU A 118 8.60 23.29 -12.43
C GLU A 118 9.53 22.70 -11.37
N GLU A 119 10.78 22.45 -11.78
CA GLU A 119 11.92 22.92 -11.00
C GLU A 119 12.64 24.03 -11.77
N GLY A 120 12.08 25.23 -11.65
CA GLY A 120 12.72 26.47 -12.07
C GLY A 120 13.90 26.82 -11.17
N GLY A 121 15.01 26.10 -11.29
CA GLY A 121 16.32 26.52 -10.78
C GLY A 121 16.62 26.25 -9.30
N GLN A 122 15.81 25.49 -8.57
CA GLN A 122 16.17 25.02 -7.23
C GLN A 122 15.69 23.57 -7.02
N GLU A 123 16.63 22.63 -6.94
CA GLU A 123 16.35 21.21 -6.73
C GLU A 123 15.69 20.98 -5.36
N VAL A 124 14.44 20.52 -5.36
CA VAL A 124 13.85 19.87 -4.20
C VAL A 124 14.55 18.52 -4.07
N PRO A 125 15.21 18.21 -2.93
CA PRO A 125 15.98 16.98 -2.80
C PRO A 125 15.15 15.76 -3.22
N ALA A 126 15.73 14.88 -4.04
CA ALA A 126 15.02 13.73 -4.62
C ALA A 126 14.29 12.91 -3.54
N ASP A 127 14.88 12.78 -2.35
CA ASP A 127 14.29 12.18 -1.16
C ASP A 127 12.92 12.75 -0.77
N ARG A 128 12.68 14.06 -0.91
CA ARG A 128 11.40 14.72 -0.56
C ARG A 128 10.34 14.41 -1.62
N LYS A 129 10.70 14.45 -2.91
CA LYS A 129 9.85 14.02 -4.02
C LYS A 129 9.46 12.54 -3.89
N MET A 130 10.45 11.66 -3.68
CA MET A 130 10.24 10.22 -3.52
C MET A 130 9.44 9.88 -2.27
N ARG A 131 9.65 10.56 -1.12
CA ARG A 131 8.81 10.39 0.08
C ARG A 131 7.35 10.81 -0.16
N ALA A 132 7.11 11.89 -0.89
CA ALA A 132 5.76 12.30 -1.27
C ALA A 132 5.10 11.24 -2.18
N ALA A 133 5.77 10.82 -3.26
CA ALA A 133 5.28 9.78 -4.17
C ALA A 133 5.04 8.44 -3.46
N THR A 134 5.91 8.02 -2.54
CA THR A 134 5.75 6.82 -1.71
C THR A 134 4.52 6.91 -0.80
N THR A 135 4.22 8.11 -0.29
CA THR A 135 3.04 8.36 0.54
C THR A 135 1.76 8.27 -0.30
N THR A 136 1.73 8.94 -1.46
CA THR A 136 0.62 8.85 -2.42
C THR A 136 0.42 7.41 -2.89
N PHE A 137 1.47 6.69 -3.29
CA PHE A 137 1.42 5.28 -3.68
C PHE A 137 0.76 4.40 -2.60
N ARG A 138 1.22 4.52 -1.34
CA ARG A 138 0.68 3.74 -0.21
C ARG A 138 -0.78 4.06 0.08
N GLN A 139 -1.20 5.33 -0.04
CA GLN A 139 -2.59 5.76 0.13
C GLN A 139 -3.49 5.31 -1.04
N THR A 140 -3.07 5.56 -2.28
CA THR A 140 -3.84 5.26 -3.49
C THR A 140 -4.03 3.75 -3.69
N PHE A 141 -3.02 2.93 -3.40
CA PHE A 141 -3.06 1.47 -3.67
C PHE A 141 -3.33 0.60 -2.44
N SER A 142 -3.37 1.17 -1.23
CA SER A 142 -3.60 0.44 0.03
C SER A 142 -2.56 -0.68 0.28
N VAL A 143 -1.34 -0.52 -0.26
CA VAL A 143 -0.25 -1.50 -0.13
C VAL A 143 0.36 -1.51 1.28
N SER A 144 1.03 -2.61 1.62
CA SER A 144 1.75 -2.77 2.89
C SER A 144 2.80 -1.67 3.12
N ARG A 145 3.09 -1.38 4.39
CA ARG A 145 4.24 -0.54 4.79
C ARG A 145 5.59 -1.17 4.43
N THR A 146 5.62 -2.49 4.22
CA THR A 146 6.79 -3.24 3.73
C THR A 146 6.97 -3.14 2.22
N GLU A 147 5.99 -2.64 1.46
CA GLU A 147 6.12 -2.45 0.02
C GLU A 147 6.88 -1.14 -0.24
N ASN A 148 8.06 -1.24 -0.85
CA ASN A 148 8.91 -0.10 -1.16
C ASN A 148 8.66 0.38 -2.59
N LEU A 149 8.35 1.67 -2.75
CA LEU A 149 8.34 2.31 -4.06
C LEU A 149 9.78 2.46 -4.54
N VAL A 150 10.08 1.96 -5.73
CA VAL A 150 11.40 2.05 -6.36
C VAL A 150 11.49 3.31 -7.20
N THR A 151 10.48 3.58 -8.03
CA THR A 151 10.40 4.78 -8.89
C THR A 151 8.96 5.05 -9.33
N TYR A 152 8.71 6.23 -9.90
CA TYR A 152 7.43 6.62 -10.46
C TYR A 152 7.62 7.52 -11.70
N TYR A 153 6.72 7.38 -12.69
CA TYR A 153 6.79 8.07 -13.98
C TYR A 153 5.41 8.65 -14.35
N SER A 154 5.38 9.80 -15.01
CA SER A 154 4.15 10.28 -15.67
C SER A 154 3.97 9.58 -17.01
N CYS A 155 2.75 9.13 -17.30
CA CYS A 155 2.40 8.47 -18.55
C CYS A 155 0.89 8.62 -18.85
N ALA A 156 0.42 8.02 -19.93
CA ALA A 156 -1.01 7.89 -20.22
C ALA A 156 -1.37 6.44 -20.59
N LEU A 157 -2.39 5.89 -19.95
CA LEU A 157 -2.98 4.60 -20.32
C LEU A 157 -3.87 4.79 -21.56
N SER A 158 -3.64 4.03 -22.62
CA SER A 158 -4.49 4.05 -23.81
C SER A 158 -5.80 3.30 -23.57
N GLY A 159 -6.94 3.98 -23.78
CA GLY A 159 -8.28 3.38 -23.80
C GLY A 159 -8.93 3.50 -25.18
N SER A 160 -10.08 2.84 -25.38
CA SER A 160 -10.72 2.66 -26.70
C SER A 160 -11.22 3.95 -27.38
N PHE A 161 -11.30 5.07 -26.67
CA PHE A 161 -11.75 6.37 -27.18
C PHE A 161 -10.90 7.56 -26.68
N MET A 162 -10.24 7.41 -25.53
CA MET A 162 -9.43 8.44 -24.90
C MET A 162 -8.21 7.81 -24.23
N MET A 163 -7.13 8.59 -24.09
CA MET A 163 -6.02 8.23 -23.21
C MET A 163 -6.26 8.83 -21.82
N HIS A 164 -6.00 8.05 -20.78
CA HIS A 164 -6.09 8.50 -19.38
C HIS A 164 -4.70 8.92 -18.90
N GLN A 165 -4.43 10.21 -18.76
CA GLN A 165 -3.17 10.70 -18.22
C GLN A 165 -3.09 10.46 -16.71
N GLY A 166 -1.94 9.96 -16.24
CA GLY A 166 -1.76 9.54 -14.86
C GLY A 166 -0.31 9.29 -14.49
N TRP A 167 -0.15 8.45 -13.48
CA TRP A 167 1.11 8.12 -12.84
C TRP A 167 1.29 6.61 -12.78
N LEU A 168 2.42 6.15 -13.31
CA LEU A 168 2.96 4.81 -13.09
C LEU A 168 3.83 4.82 -11.84
N TYR A 169 3.67 3.81 -10.99
CA TYR A 169 4.43 3.55 -9.78
C TYR A 169 5.01 2.13 -9.88
N LEU A 170 6.33 2.00 -9.74
CA LEU A 170 7.02 0.71 -9.75
C LEU A 170 7.56 0.43 -8.35
N SER A 171 7.21 -0.74 -7.80
CA SER A 171 7.63 -1.19 -6.47
C SER A 171 8.33 -2.56 -6.56
N GLU A 172 8.84 -3.07 -5.45
CA GLU A 172 9.54 -4.37 -5.42
C GLU A 172 8.68 -5.57 -5.89
N ASN A 173 7.36 -5.48 -5.74
CA ASN A 173 6.44 -6.58 -6.05
C ASN A 173 5.28 -6.18 -6.98
N TYR A 174 5.03 -4.89 -7.24
CA TYR A 174 3.90 -4.41 -8.04
C TYR A 174 4.27 -3.38 -9.13
N PHE A 175 3.52 -3.45 -10.23
CA PHE A 175 3.37 -2.42 -11.25
C PHE A 175 1.98 -1.78 -11.05
N CYS A 176 1.94 -0.48 -10.78
CA CYS A 176 0.71 0.21 -10.36
C CYS A 176 0.48 1.50 -11.17
N PHE A 177 -0.69 1.65 -11.79
CA PHE A 177 -1.04 2.87 -12.54
C PHE A 177 -2.29 3.55 -11.94
N TYR A 178 -2.23 4.87 -11.81
CA TYR A 178 -3.33 5.70 -11.33
C TYR A 178 -3.57 6.92 -12.23
N ALA A 179 -4.79 7.02 -12.76
CA ALA A 179 -5.33 8.24 -13.35
C ALA A 179 -6.67 8.61 -12.71
N TYR A 180 -6.92 9.91 -12.63
CA TYR A 180 -8.23 10.48 -12.32
C TYR A 180 -8.42 11.66 -13.25
N MET A 181 -9.39 11.58 -14.16
CA MET A 181 -9.74 12.64 -15.12
C MET A 181 -11.25 12.64 -15.38
N PHE A 182 -11.86 13.81 -15.56
CA PHE A 182 -13.29 13.98 -15.86
C PHE A 182 -14.21 13.20 -14.88
N GLY A 183 -13.89 13.21 -13.59
CA GLY A 183 -14.61 12.44 -12.56
C GLY A 183 -14.38 10.92 -12.58
N SER A 184 -13.72 10.38 -13.60
CA SER A 184 -13.48 8.95 -13.76
C SER A 184 -12.12 8.56 -13.18
N GLU A 185 -12.13 7.65 -12.21
CA GLU A 185 -10.93 6.98 -11.71
C GLU A 185 -10.55 5.77 -12.59
N LYS A 186 -9.25 5.62 -12.86
CA LYS A 186 -8.64 4.43 -13.46
C LYS A 186 -7.45 4.01 -12.59
N LYS A 187 -7.62 2.90 -11.89
CA LYS A 187 -6.63 2.31 -10.97
C LYS A 187 -6.32 0.89 -11.43
N ILE A 188 -5.05 0.61 -11.73
CA ILE A 188 -4.53 -0.69 -12.13
C ILE A 188 -3.43 -1.08 -11.14
N MET A 189 -3.45 -2.32 -10.66
CA MET A 189 -2.47 -2.86 -9.71
C MET A 189 -2.15 -4.30 -10.11
N LEU A 190 -0.99 -4.50 -10.72
CA LEU A 190 -0.52 -5.79 -11.21
C LEU A 190 0.64 -6.24 -10.33
N GLN A 191 0.70 -7.53 -9.98
CA GLN A 191 1.88 -8.09 -9.35
C GLN A 191 2.91 -8.40 -10.45
N LEU A 192 4.18 -8.09 -10.21
CA LEU A 192 5.23 -8.28 -11.22
C LEU A 192 5.38 -9.74 -11.66
N ARG A 193 5.08 -10.70 -10.78
CA ARG A 193 5.06 -12.14 -11.13
C ARG A 193 3.99 -12.49 -12.17
N ASP A 194 2.92 -11.70 -12.28
CA ASP A 194 1.77 -11.93 -13.17
C ASP A 194 1.90 -11.22 -14.53
N ILE A 195 2.97 -10.45 -14.72
CA ILE A 195 3.41 -9.98 -16.04
C ILE A 195 3.96 -11.19 -16.82
N LYS A 196 3.59 -11.27 -18.10
CA LYS A 196 3.96 -12.33 -19.04
C LYS A 196 4.89 -11.83 -20.14
N ASP A 197 4.62 -10.65 -20.69
CA ASP A 197 5.44 -10.00 -21.72
C ASP A 197 5.53 -8.49 -21.48
N LEU A 198 6.66 -7.91 -21.89
CA LEU A 198 6.95 -6.48 -21.88
C LEU A 198 7.49 -6.11 -23.26
N THR A 199 6.76 -5.28 -24.00
CA THR A 199 7.13 -4.87 -25.36
C THR A 199 7.35 -3.35 -25.44
N ARG A 200 8.46 -2.94 -26.06
CA ARG A 200 8.76 -1.53 -26.40
C ARG A 200 7.88 -1.13 -27.60
N ALA A 201 7.11 -0.06 -27.45
CA ALA A 201 6.05 0.32 -28.39
C ALA A 201 6.10 1.82 -28.76
N ARG A 202 5.23 2.22 -29.68
CA ARG A 202 5.01 3.59 -30.14
C ARG A 202 3.52 3.92 -30.06
N SER A 203 3.17 5.10 -29.56
CA SER A 203 1.79 5.57 -29.54
C SER A 203 1.20 5.68 -30.95
N MET A 204 -0.09 5.34 -31.10
CA MET A 204 -0.84 5.52 -32.35
C MET A 204 -0.83 7.00 -32.78
N GLY A 205 -0.20 7.29 -33.93
CA GLY A 205 -0.03 8.64 -34.46
C GLY A 205 1.20 9.41 -33.95
N GLY A 206 1.97 8.85 -33.02
CA GLY A 206 3.20 9.47 -32.50
C GLY A 206 4.40 9.32 -33.43
N THR A 207 5.30 10.30 -33.40
CA THR A 207 6.60 10.28 -34.11
C THR A 207 7.78 9.86 -33.22
N ARG A 208 7.54 9.55 -31.95
CA ARG A 208 8.52 9.18 -30.93
C ARG A 208 8.18 7.81 -30.36
N ASP A 209 9.17 6.98 -30.07
CA ASP A 209 8.99 5.69 -29.41
C ASP A 209 8.76 5.87 -27.90
N ASP A 210 7.53 6.21 -27.56
CA ASP A 210 7.09 6.75 -26.27
C ASP A 210 6.23 5.79 -25.43
N ALA A 211 6.03 4.55 -25.87
CA ALA A 211 5.10 3.61 -25.24
C ALA A 211 5.74 2.28 -24.78
N ILE A 212 5.12 1.65 -23.78
CA ILE A 212 5.37 0.27 -23.34
C ILE A 212 4.03 -0.47 -23.35
N GLU A 213 4.02 -1.67 -23.91
CA GLU A 213 2.92 -2.61 -23.77
C GLU A 213 3.26 -3.65 -22.69
N VAL A 214 2.32 -3.89 -21.78
CA VAL A 214 2.39 -4.90 -20.72
C VAL A 214 1.30 -5.94 -20.96
N THR A 215 1.69 -7.19 -21.18
CA THR A 215 0.76 -8.32 -21.26
C THR A 215 0.84 -9.14 -19.97
N THR A 216 -0.30 -9.43 -19.34
CA THR A 216 -0.40 -10.26 -18.13
C THR A 216 -0.68 -11.73 -18.45
N ARG A 217 -0.50 -12.62 -17.46
CA ARG A 217 -0.65 -14.09 -17.62
C ARG A 217 -2.05 -14.55 -18.04
N ASP A 218 -3.08 -13.79 -17.68
CA ASP A 218 -4.48 -13.98 -18.09
C ASP A 218 -4.75 -13.60 -19.56
N GLY A 219 -3.81 -12.92 -20.21
CA GLY A 219 -3.92 -12.42 -21.58
C GLY A 219 -4.39 -10.96 -21.69
N THR A 220 -4.61 -10.26 -20.58
CA THR A 220 -4.95 -8.83 -20.63
C THR A 220 -3.75 -8.01 -21.10
N GLN A 221 -3.99 -6.99 -21.93
CA GLN A 221 -2.98 -6.11 -22.51
C GLN A 221 -3.23 -4.65 -22.10
N TYR A 222 -2.15 -3.94 -21.76
CA TYR A 222 -2.18 -2.53 -21.38
C TYR A 222 -1.06 -1.75 -22.10
N MET A 223 -1.42 -0.72 -22.87
CA MET A 223 -0.45 0.18 -23.51
C MET A 223 -0.36 1.50 -22.73
N PHE A 224 0.85 1.82 -22.26
CA PHE A 224 1.19 3.04 -21.55
C PHE A 224 2.08 3.90 -22.44
N SER A 225 1.63 5.12 -22.76
CA SER A 225 2.23 6.07 -23.70
C SER A 225 2.66 7.36 -23.00
N ASN A 226 3.19 8.34 -23.74
CA ASN A 226 3.75 9.59 -23.23
C ASN A 226 4.90 9.41 -22.21
N LEU A 227 5.62 8.28 -22.27
CA LEU A 227 6.79 8.04 -21.43
C LEU A 227 7.99 8.82 -21.97
N PHE A 228 8.33 9.93 -21.33
CA PHE A 228 9.52 10.73 -21.68
C PHE A 228 10.81 9.88 -21.62
N HIS A 229 10.89 9.02 -20.60
CA HIS A 229 12.00 8.12 -20.27
C HIS A 229 11.62 6.65 -20.55
N ARG A 230 11.11 6.37 -21.76
CA ARG A 230 10.52 5.06 -22.11
C ARG A 230 11.49 3.88 -21.98
N ASP A 231 12.74 4.02 -22.43
CA ASP A 231 13.75 2.94 -22.31
C ASP A 231 14.12 2.65 -20.85
N GLU A 232 14.40 3.68 -20.05
CA GLU A 232 14.66 3.58 -18.60
C GLU A 232 13.48 2.93 -17.84
N THR A 233 12.24 3.33 -18.16
CA THR A 233 11.02 2.76 -17.59
C THR A 233 10.91 1.26 -17.92
N TYR A 234 11.26 0.88 -19.16
CA TYR A 234 11.24 -0.51 -19.61
C TYR A 234 12.30 -1.34 -18.89
N GLU A 235 13.56 -0.89 -18.88
CA GLU A 235 14.68 -1.60 -18.25
C GLU A 235 14.46 -1.79 -16.74
N MET A 236 13.94 -0.77 -16.05
CA MET A 236 13.55 -0.88 -14.64
C MET A 236 12.47 -1.96 -14.43
N LEU A 237 11.43 -1.95 -15.27
CA LEU A 237 10.32 -2.91 -15.15
C LEU A 237 10.76 -4.35 -15.50
N GLU A 238 11.60 -4.52 -16.52
CA GLU A 238 12.22 -5.79 -16.90
C GLU A 238 13.07 -6.36 -15.75
N GLN A 239 13.94 -5.53 -15.15
CA GLN A 239 14.76 -5.92 -14.00
C GLN A 239 13.93 -6.32 -12.77
N LEU A 240 12.94 -5.51 -12.40
CA LEU A 240 12.06 -5.81 -11.25
C LEU A 240 11.24 -7.09 -11.49
N THR A 241 10.71 -7.27 -12.71
CA THR A 241 9.99 -8.48 -13.12
C THR A 241 10.87 -9.72 -13.03
N ALA A 242 12.07 -9.68 -13.62
CA ALA A 242 13.03 -10.78 -13.58
C ALA A 242 13.48 -11.12 -12.15
N ASN A 243 13.68 -10.12 -11.28
CA ASN A 243 14.06 -10.33 -9.89
C ASN A 243 12.89 -10.90 -9.05
N THR A 244 11.65 -10.50 -9.34
CA THR A 244 10.46 -11.12 -8.74
C THR A 244 10.35 -12.60 -9.14
N MET A 245 10.56 -12.94 -10.42
CA MET A 245 10.51 -14.33 -10.89
C MET A 245 11.61 -15.19 -10.25
N LYS A 246 12.85 -14.69 -10.11
CA LYS A 246 13.93 -15.39 -9.38
C LYS A 246 13.55 -15.70 -7.93
N ARG A 247 12.98 -14.73 -7.20
CA ARG A 247 12.51 -14.90 -5.81
C ARG A 247 11.42 -15.98 -5.70
N VAL A 248 10.47 -16.01 -6.65
CA VAL A 248 9.42 -17.04 -6.70
C VAL A 248 10.02 -18.44 -6.93
N LEU A 249 10.98 -18.57 -7.86
CA LEU A 249 11.64 -19.85 -8.14
C LEU A 249 12.44 -20.36 -6.94
N MET A 250 13.29 -19.53 -6.33
CA MET A 250 14.09 -19.90 -5.15
C MET A 250 13.22 -20.39 -3.98
N ASN A 251 12.09 -19.72 -3.71
CA ASN A 251 11.16 -20.16 -2.67
C ASN A 251 10.50 -21.50 -3.00
N SER A 252 10.24 -21.78 -4.29
CA SER A 252 9.69 -23.08 -4.71
C SER A 252 10.69 -24.22 -4.57
N GLU A 253 11.97 -24.00 -4.88
CA GLU A 253 13.05 -24.99 -4.73
C GLU A 253 13.23 -25.40 -3.26
N TYR A 254 13.29 -24.42 -2.35
CA TYR A 254 13.35 -24.67 -0.89
C TYR A 254 12.16 -25.50 -0.39
N THR A 255 10.96 -25.30 -0.96
CA THR A 255 9.75 -26.05 -0.59
C THR A 255 9.81 -27.49 -1.12
N SER A 256 10.31 -27.71 -2.34
CA SER A 256 10.42 -29.05 -2.94
C SER A 256 11.48 -29.93 -2.29
N THR A 257 12.64 -29.37 -1.88
CA THR A 257 13.77 -30.17 -1.40
C THR A 257 13.50 -30.86 -0.05
N GLN A 258 12.64 -30.30 0.81
CA GLN A 258 12.36 -30.91 2.13
C GLN A 258 11.47 -32.17 2.07
N GLN A 259 10.77 -32.47 0.97
CA GLN A 259 9.89 -33.65 0.89
C GLN A 259 10.59 -34.96 0.46
N GLN A 260 11.89 -34.96 0.16
CA GLN A 260 12.62 -36.17 -0.28
C GLN A 260 13.69 -36.70 0.70
N SER A 261 13.74 -36.22 1.95
CA SER A 261 14.73 -36.66 2.96
C SER A 261 14.12 -37.38 4.18
N GLY A 262 13.11 -38.21 3.95
CA GLY A 262 12.69 -39.24 4.92
C GLY A 262 13.65 -40.45 4.89
N PRO A 263 14.11 -40.99 6.04
CA PRO A 263 15.12 -42.05 6.04
C PRO A 263 14.58 -43.39 5.52
N HIS A 264 15.31 -43.98 4.56
CA HIS A 264 15.01 -45.32 4.05
C HIS A 264 15.25 -46.41 5.12
N SER A 265 14.21 -47.19 5.44
CA SER A 265 14.34 -48.47 6.15
C SER A 265 13.63 -49.59 5.37
N HIS A 266 14.38 -50.53 4.80
CA HIS A 266 13.82 -51.73 4.16
C HIS A 266 13.31 -52.73 5.21
N GLY A 267 12.06 -53.24 5.08
CA GLY A 267 11.52 -54.21 6.04
C GLY A 267 10.14 -54.81 5.70
N ARG A 268 10.14 -55.87 4.89
CA ARG A 268 9.08 -56.90 4.67
C ARG A 268 7.76 -56.86 5.49
N SER A 269 6.64 -56.86 4.76
CA SER A 269 5.41 -57.64 5.04
C SER A 269 5.65 -59.16 4.81
N PRO A 270 4.76 -60.14 5.18
CA PRO A 270 3.30 -60.02 5.40
C PRO A 270 2.66 -60.87 6.53
N SER A 271 1.30 -60.78 6.63
CA SER A 271 0.35 -61.70 7.32
C SER A 271 0.51 -61.88 8.85
N ASP A 272 -0.55 -61.99 9.67
CA ASP A 272 -1.86 -62.63 9.43
C ASP A 272 -3.04 -61.94 10.16
N ALA A 273 -4.26 -62.49 10.05
CA ALA A 273 -5.48 -61.93 10.63
C ALA A 273 -6.18 -62.82 11.68
N SER A 274 -6.82 -62.21 12.68
CA SER A 274 -8.01 -62.76 13.39
C SER A 274 -8.64 -61.70 14.30
N ALA A 275 -9.91 -61.88 14.67
CA ALA A 275 -10.69 -61.03 15.58
C ALA A 275 -11.37 -61.90 16.65
N ILE A 276 -11.94 -61.32 17.73
CA ILE A 276 -13.17 -61.76 18.44
C ILE A 276 -13.53 -60.83 19.64
N ASN A 277 -14.83 -60.74 19.96
CA ASN A 277 -15.51 -60.10 21.11
C ASN A 277 -15.19 -60.80 22.48
N SER A 278 -15.53 -60.33 23.69
CA SER A 278 -15.92 -59.02 24.29
C SER A 278 -15.54 -59.08 25.82
N ASP A 279 -16.24 -58.69 26.91
CA ASP A 279 -17.59 -58.18 27.22
C ASP A 279 -17.68 -57.57 28.65
N SER A 280 -18.85 -57.00 29.00
CA SER A 280 -19.41 -56.90 30.38
C SER A 280 -18.79 -55.94 31.42
N ARG A 281 -19.50 -55.76 32.56
CA ARG A 281 -19.59 -54.48 33.32
C ARG A 281 -19.61 -54.69 34.88
N PRO A 282 -19.98 -53.69 35.73
CA PRO A 282 -19.17 -53.14 36.84
C PRO A 282 -19.49 -53.78 38.22
N PRO A 283 -18.97 -53.25 39.37
CA PRO A 283 -19.78 -52.26 40.12
C PRO A 283 -19.07 -51.22 41.03
N MET A 284 -19.78 -50.13 41.33
CA MET A 284 -19.68 -49.18 42.48
C MET A 284 -18.45 -48.26 42.68
N THR A 285 -18.75 -47.08 43.25
CA THR A 285 -17.82 -46.06 43.78
C THR A 285 -17.83 -46.06 45.32
N PRO A 286 -16.93 -45.31 46.00
CA PRO A 286 -17.35 -43.98 46.45
C PRO A 286 -16.27 -42.87 46.47
N THR A 287 -16.74 -41.64 46.23
CA THR A 287 -16.40 -40.37 46.93
C THR A 287 -14.95 -39.88 47.10
N SER A 288 -14.72 -38.68 46.53
CA SER A 288 -13.73 -37.64 46.90
C SER A 288 -12.22 -37.93 46.92
N ALA A 289 -11.51 -37.32 45.95
CA ALA A 289 -10.57 -36.22 46.24
C ALA A 289 -10.20 -35.45 44.96
N ALA A 290 -10.78 -34.26 44.75
CA ALA A 290 -10.41 -33.40 43.63
C ALA A 290 -9.20 -32.52 44.01
N VAL A 291 -7.99 -33.06 43.86
CA VAL A 291 -6.75 -32.26 44.01
C VAL A 291 -6.60 -31.36 42.78
N SER A 292 -7.13 -30.15 42.89
CA SER A 292 -7.00 -29.11 41.87
C SER A 292 -5.66 -28.38 42.03
N SER A 293 -4.64 -28.85 41.30
CA SER A 293 -3.38 -28.12 41.12
C SER A 293 -3.63 -26.85 40.29
N ARG A 294 -4.03 -25.77 40.97
CA ARG A 294 -4.28 -24.44 40.38
C ARG A 294 -2.97 -23.78 39.88
N GLY A 295 -2.42 -24.29 38.79
CA GLY A 295 -1.40 -23.66 37.96
C GLY A 295 -2.02 -22.99 36.74
N GLY A 296 -2.98 -22.08 36.95
CA GLY A 296 -3.56 -21.33 35.84
C GLY A 296 -2.51 -20.39 35.25
N LYS A 297 -2.11 -20.63 33.98
CA LYS A 297 -1.19 -19.75 33.24
C LYS A 297 -1.63 -18.29 33.40
N SER A 298 -0.72 -17.41 33.79
CA SER A 298 -1.02 -16.01 34.01
C SER A 298 -1.55 -15.35 32.73
N LEU A 299 -2.28 -14.23 32.87
CA LEU A 299 -2.78 -13.49 31.71
C LEU A 299 -1.64 -13.07 30.77
N ALA A 300 -0.45 -12.78 31.30
CA ALA A 300 0.75 -12.49 30.53
C ALA A 300 1.24 -13.70 29.71
N GLU A 301 1.26 -14.91 30.30
CA GLU A 301 1.63 -16.14 29.59
C GLU A 301 0.58 -16.54 28.54
N GLN A 302 -0.70 -16.28 28.80
CA GLN A 302 -1.78 -16.51 27.81
C GLN A 302 -1.63 -15.55 26.61
N ILE A 303 -1.42 -14.25 26.87
CA ILE A 303 -1.16 -13.25 25.81
C ILE A 303 0.14 -13.58 25.04
N ALA A 304 1.20 -14.02 25.73
CA ALA A 304 2.44 -14.41 25.08
C ALA A 304 2.29 -15.69 24.23
N GLN A 305 1.51 -16.68 24.69
CA GLN A 305 1.20 -17.86 23.87
C GLN A 305 0.34 -17.48 22.67
N GLN A 306 -0.70 -16.65 22.85
CA GLN A 306 -1.56 -16.23 21.76
C GLN A 306 -0.78 -15.43 20.70
N ARG A 307 0.10 -14.49 21.11
CA ARG A 307 0.99 -13.80 20.17
C ARG A 307 1.86 -14.78 19.39
N ARG A 308 2.50 -15.75 20.04
CA ARG A 308 3.34 -16.74 19.35
C ARG A 308 2.53 -17.64 18.40
N ASN A 309 1.28 -17.97 18.75
CA ASN A 309 0.37 -18.68 17.84
C ASN A 309 -0.02 -17.78 16.65
N GLU A 310 -0.24 -16.48 16.86
CA GLU A 310 -0.57 -15.52 15.80
C GLU A 310 0.62 -15.24 14.86
N GLU A 311 1.83 -15.12 15.40
CA GLU A 311 3.10 -15.00 14.66
C GLU A 311 3.35 -16.27 13.82
N PHE A 312 3.33 -17.46 14.44
CA PHE A 312 3.45 -18.75 13.74
C PHE A 312 2.42 -18.90 12.62
N ARG A 313 1.17 -18.53 12.85
CA ARG A 313 0.13 -18.60 11.82
C ARG A 313 0.27 -17.53 10.74
N GLY A 314 0.84 -16.37 11.06
CA GLY A 314 1.16 -15.32 10.08
C GLY A 314 2.28 -15.74 9.14
N ASP A 315 3.39 -16.23 9.70
CA ASP A 315 4.59 -16.63 8.96
C ASP A 315 4.33 -17.83 8.02
N PHE A 316 3.49 -18.78 8.45
CA PHE A 316 3.18 -20.00 7.69
C PHE A 316 1.78 -20.02 7.04
N GLY A 317 0.99 -18.95 7.16
CA GLY A 317 -0.33 -18.81 6.52
C GLY A 317 -1.43 -19.74 7.04
N LEU A 318 -1.41 -20.09 8.33
CA LEU A 318 -2.19 -21.21 8.91
C LEU A 318 -3.58 -20.81 9.46
N PRO A 319 -4.59 -21.71 9.35
CA PRO A 319 -5.96 -21.44 9.80
C PRO A 319 -6.08 -21.30 11.32
N SER A 320 -7.20 -20.74 11.79
CA SER A 320 -7.44 -20.39 13.20
C SER A 320 -7.60 -21.57 14.18
N SER A 321 -7.37 -22.80 13.73
CA SER A 321 -7.34 -24.02 14.56
C SER A 321 -5.93 -24.47 14.93
N GLU A 322 -4.88 -23.93 14.31
CA GLU A 322 -3.49 -24.34 14.56
C GLU A 322 -2.83 -23.57 15.71
N GLU A 323 -2.05 -24.27 16.53
CA GLU A 323 -1.32 -23.69 17.67
C GLU A 323 0.16 -24.10 17.67
N LEU A 324 1.03 -23.22 18.16
CA LEU A 324 2.46 -23.49 18.27
C LEU A 324 2.75 -24.36 19.51
N LEU A 325 2.83 -25.68 19.30
CA LEU A 325 3.04 -26.67 20.35
C LEU A 325 4.42 -26.58 21.02
N SER A 326 5.48 -26.36 20.23
CA SER A 326 6.87 -26.27 20.71
C SER A 326 7.79 -25.64 19.66
N VAL A 327 8.79 -24.88 20.10
CA VAL A 327 9.91 -24.43 19.27
C VAL A 327 11.12 -25.33 19.56
N ILE A 328 11.83 -25.77 18.52
CA ILE A 328 13.06 -26.54 18.64
C ILE A 328 14.22 -25.62 18.25
N GLU A 329 15.02 -25.21 19.24
CA GLU A 329 16.25 -24.44 19.00
C GLU A 329 17.36 -25.38 18.52
N THR A 330 17.81 -25.21 17.28
CA THR A 330 18.96 -25.94 16.74
C THR A 330 20.26 -25.29 17.21
N ALA A 331 20.96 -25.97 18.13
CA ALA A 331 22.25 -25.51 18.62
C ALA A 331 23.27 -25.33 17.49
N THR A 332 23.81 -24.12 17.35
CA THR A 332 24.87 -23.80 16.39
C THR A 332 26.18 -24.42 16.84
N PHE A 333 26.67 -25.39 16.06
CA PHE A 333 28.04 -25.86 16.17
C PHE A 333 28.99 -24.77 15.66
N THR A 334 29.86 -24.29 16.55
CA THR A 334 30.94 -23.31 16.30
C THR A 334 32.23 -24.00 15.91
#